data_AF-A0AAW5VR40-F1
#
_entry.id   AF-A0AAW5VR40-F1
#
_cell.length_a   1.000
_cell.length_b   1.000
_cell.length_c   1.000
_cell.angle_alpha   90.00
_cell.angle_beta   90.00
_cell.angle_gamma   90.00
#
_symmetry.space_group_name_H-M   'P 1'
#
loop_
_entity.id
_entity.type
_entity.pdbx_description
1 polymer ?
#
loop_
_entity_poly.entity_id
_entity_poly.type
_entity_poly.pdbx_seq_one_letter_code
_entity_poly.pdbx_strand_id
1 'polypeptide(L)'
;MSPSVFRCVQCDHRVFPARFLCPKCHGDEFLAEGCASGVVTELTRSASSGEETGVYMLATVASDAGPVLIARVLDEAVQRGDKVALVLRDSGIYADPVRE
;
A
#
# COMPACT_ATOMS: atom_id res chain seq x y z
N MET A 1 -8.30 -9.42 3.58
CA MET A 1 -6.96 -9.64 4.15
C MET A 1 -6.17 -8.36 3.99
N SER A 2 -5.25 -7.99 4.90
CA SER A 2 -4.35 -6.85 4.69
C SER A 2 -3.11 -7.28 3.90
N PRO A 3 -2.45 -6.38 3.15
CA PRO A 3 -1.13 -6.66 2.61
C PRO A 3 -0.10 -6.86 3.72
N SER A 4 1.03 -7.47 3.39
CA SER A 4 2.16 -7.62 4.32
C SER A 4 3.33 -6.72 3.93
N VAL A 5 4.00 -6.17 4.95
CA VAL A 5 5.37 -5.66 4.83
C VAL A 5 6.34 -6.70 5.41
N PHE A 6 7.61 -6.59 5.07
CA PHE A 6 8.62 -7.59 5.44
C PHE A 6 9.68 -6.96 6.33
N ARG A 7 9.75 -7.38 7.59
CA ARG A 7 10.74 -6.92 8.56
C ARG A 7 11.96 -7.83 8.54
N CYS A 8 13.13 -7.27 8.29
CA CYS A 8 14.40 -8.00 8.40
C CYS A 8 14.65 -8.43 9.85
N VAL A 9 14.94 -9.72 10.07
CA VAL A 9 15.13 -10.26 11.43
C VAL A 9 16.42 -9.78 12.11
N GLN A 10 17.41 -9.33 11.33
CA GLN A 10 18.70 -8.87 11.85
C GLN A 10 18.72 -7.40 12.28
N CYS A 11 17.99 -6.51 11.60
CA CYS A 11 18.12 -5.06 11.82
C CYS A 11 16.79 -4.30 11.88
N ASP A 12 15.66 -5.01 11.88
CA ASP A 12 14.30 -4.47 11.94
C ASP A 12 13.90 -3.51 10.81
N HIS A 13 14.72 -3.40 9.76
CA HIS A 13 14.35 -2.61 8.60
C HIS A 13 13.18 -3.28 7.88
N ARG A 14 12.14 -2.49 7.59
CA ARG A 14 10.92 -2.95 6.92
C ARG A 14 10.96 -2.55 5.45
N VAL A 15 10.60 -3.49 4.60
CA VAL A 15 10.55 -3.29 3.15
C VAL A 15 9.21 -3.73 2.58
N PHE A 16 8.85 -3.09 1.48
CA PHE A 16 7.79 -3.50 0.59
C PHE A 16 8.21 -3.17 -0.85
N PRO A 17 7.96 -4.04 -1.85
CA PRO A 17 7.53 -5.43 -1.72
C PRO A 17 8.58 -6.34 -1.05
N ALA A 18 8.32 -7.65 -0.99
CA ALA A 18 9.29 -8.64 -0.54
C ALA A 18 10.63 -8.52 -1.28
N ARG A 19 11.74 -8.76 -0.58
CA ARG A 19 13.11 -8.67 -1.12
C ARG A 19 13.89 -9.92 -0.74
N PHE A 20 14.88 -10.27 -1.56
CA PHE A 20 15.84 -11.34 -1.25
C PHE A 20 16.87 -10.91 -0.19
N LEU A 21 17.28 -9.64 -0.18
CA LEU A 21 18.26 -9.11 0.76
C LEU A 21 17.78 -7.77 1.35
N CYS A 22 18.10 -7.55 2.62
CA CYS A 22 17.82 -6.30 3.31
C CYS A 22 18.69 -5.18 2.74
N PRO A 23 18.10 -4.07 2.27
CA PRO A 23 18.87 -2.96 1.70
C PRO A 23 19.70 -2.21 2.75
N LYS A 24 19.48 -2.46 4.05
CA LYS A 24 20.20 -1.80 5.15
C LYS A 24 21.37 -2.63 5.68
N CYS A 25 21.21 -3.95 5.85
CA CYS A 25 22.22 -4.82 6.48
C CYS A 25 22.59 -6.06 5.66
N HIS A 26 21.98 -6.26 4.49
CA HIS A 26 22.15 -7.42 3.61
C HIS A 26 21.74 -8.77 4.18
N GLY A 27 21.03 -8.81 5.31
CA GLY A 27 20.40 -10.05 5.81
C GLY A 27 19.34 -10.57 4.84
N ASP A 28 19.15 -11.88 4.79
CA ASP A 28 18.30 -12.59 3.83
C ASP A 28 17.01 -13.14 4.42
N GLU A 29 16.85 -13.10 5.75
CA GLU A 29 15.65 -13.56 6.44
C GLU A 29 14.71 -12.39 6.84
N PHE A 30 13.41 -12.59 6.56
CA PHE A 30 12.35 -11.62 6.81
C PHE A 30 11.11 -12.27 7.43
N LEU A 31 10.45 -11.53 8.32
CA LEU A 31 9.13 -11.86 8.85
C LEU A 31 8.07 -10.99 8.19
N ALA A 32 6.98 -11.62 7.75
CA ALA A 32 5.81 -10.91 7.22
C ALA A 32 4.99 -10.30 8.36
N GLU A 33 4.67 -9.02 8.25
CA GLU A 33 3.86 -8.26 9.21
C GLU A 33 2.65 -7.65 8.48
N GLY A 34 1.46 -7.78 9.07
CA GLY A 34 0.24 -7.21 8.50
C GLY A 34 0.28 -5.67 8.45
N CYS A 35 -0.19 -5.12 7.34
CA CYS A 35 -0.22 -3.68 7.08
C CYS A 35 -1.68 -3.26 6.81
N ALA A 36 -2.40 -2.94 7.88
CA ALA A 36 -3.86 -2.75 7.81
C ALA A 36 -4.29 -1.35 7.35
N SER A 37 -3.43 -0.34 7.47
CA SER A 37 -3.82 1.05 7.24
C SER A 37 -2.64 1.97 6.97
N GLY A 38 -2.96 3.18 6.50
CA GLY A 38 -2.01 4.25 6.28
C GLY A 38 -2.69 5.56 5.93
N VAL A 39 -1.88 6.55 5.56
CA VAL A 39 -2.34 7.88 5.14
C VAL A 39 -1.99 8.10 3.67
N VAL A 40 -2.95 8.59 2.88
CA VAL A 40 -2.74 8.94 1.48
C VAL A 40 -1.81 10.16 1.40
N THR A 41 -0.62 9.98 0.84
CA THR A 41 0.34 11.09 0.64
C THR A 41 0.23 11.70 -0.75
N GLU A 42 -0.17 10.90 -1.75
CA GLU A 42 -0.40 11.35 -3.13
C GLU A 42 -1.54 10.57 -3.76
N LEU A 43 -2.23 11.19 -4.72
CA LEU A 43 -3.35 10.58 -5.43
C LEU A 43 -3.27 10.94 -6.91
N THR A 44 -3.20 9.92 -7.76
CA THR A 44 -3.20 10.04 -9.23
C THR A 44 -4.55 9.64 -9.77
N ARG A 45 -5.13 10.48 -10.63
CA ARG A 45 -6.38 10.20 -11.35
C ARG A 45 -6.08 10.15 -12.84
N SER A 46 -6.48 9.06 -13.50
CA SER A 46 -6.32 8.88 -14.94
C SER A 46 -7.66 8.51 -15.56
N ALA A 47 -8.02 9.14 -16.67
CA ALA A 47 -9.14 8.68 -17.47
C ALA A 47 -8.71 7.40 -18.19
N SER A 48 -9.38 6.28 -17.94
CA SER A 48 -9.15 5.07 -18.73
C SER A 48 -9.97 5.16 -20.01
N SER A 49 -9.29 5.23 -21.16
CA SER A 49 -9.91 5.00 -22.46
C SER A 49 -9.77 3.52 -22.82
N GLY A 50 -10.84 2.74 -22.64
CA GLY A 50 -10.94 1.29 -22.87
C GLY A 50 -12.38 0.79 -22.72
N GLU A 51 -12.60 -0.53 -22.65
CA GLU A 51 -13.96 -1.13 -22.53
C GLU A 51 -14.74 -0.69 -21.28
N GLU A 52 -14.06 -0.37 -20.18
CA GLU A 52 -14.63 0.34 -19.04
C GLU A 52 -14.25 1.82 -19.09
N THR A 53 -15.22 2.65 -19.48
CA THR A 53 -15.11 4.10 -19.36
C THR A 53 -15.20 4.47 -17.88
N GLY A 54 -14.15 5.07 -17.32
CA GLY A 54 -14.13 5.46 -15.91
C GLY A 54 -12.86 6.21 -15.48
N VAL A 55 -12.87 6.70 -14.24
CA VAL A 55 -11.68 7.29 -13.60
C VAL A 55 -10.94 6.19 -12.87
N TYR A 56 -9.70 5.93 -13.27
CA TYR A 56 -8.78 5.04 -12.57
C TYR A 56 -7.95 5.84 -11.56
N MET A 57 -7.97 5.43 -10.30
CA MET A 57 -7.27 6.13 -9.23
C MET A 57 -6.25 5.25 -8.52
N LEU A 58 -5.06 5.82 -8.32
CA LEU A 58 -3.96 5.22 -7.56
C LEU A 58 -3.52 6.16 -6.43
N ALA A 59 -3.41 5.64 -5.22
CA ALA A 59 -2.88 6.33 -4.06
C ALA A 59 -1.48 5.83 -3.73
N THR A 60 -0.60 6.77 -3.39
CA THR A 60 0.61 6.52 -2.61
C THR A 60 0.22 6.61 -1.14
N VAL A 61 0.39 5.52 -0.39
CA VAL A 61 -0.02 5.42 1.02
C VAL A 61 1.20 5.23 1.90
N ALA A 62 1.48 6.19 2.78
CA ALA A 62 2.41 6.02 3.87
C ALA A 62 1.77 5.09 4.90
N SER A 63 2.23 3.82 4.96
CA SER A 63 1.62 2.85 5.85
C SER A 63 2.05 3.06 7.30
N ASP A 64 1.17 2.67 8.22
CA ASP A 64 1.51 2.67 9.65
C ASP A 64 2.60 1.64 10.00
N ALA A 65 2.83 0.69 9.09
CA ALA A 65 3.89 -0.30 9.21
C ALA A 65 5.27 0.23 8.73
N GLY A 66 5.34 1.46 8.19
CA GLY A 66 6.57 2.14 7.80
C GLY A 66 6.75 2.31 6.29
N PRO A 67 6.82 1.22 5.49
CA PRO A 67 6.95 1.32 4.03
C PRO A 67 5.79 2.06 3.36
N VAL A 68 6.07 2.63 2.19
CA VAL A 68 5.06 3.23 1.30
C VAL A 68 4.47 2.14 0.40
N LEU A 69 3.15 2.10 0.28
CA LEU A 69 2.42 1.18 -0.59
C LEU A 69 1.70 1.96 -1.69
N ILE A 70 1.62 1.35 -2.88
CA ILE A 70 0.76 1.85 -3.96
C ILE A 70 -0.53 1.05 -3.94
N ALA A 71 -1.67 1.74 -3.87
CA ALA A 71 -2.98 1.12 -3.73
C ALA A 71 -3.98 1.71 -4.72
N ARG A 72 -4.86 0.87 -5.27
CA ARG A 72 -6.01 1.31 -6.07
C ARG A 72 -7.08 1.91 -5.16
N VAL A 73 -7.68 2.99 -5.61
CA VAL A 73 -8.80 3.65 -4.91
C VAL A 73 -10.05 3.50 -5.76
N LEU A 74 -11.16 3.10 -5.15
CA LEU A 74 -12.47 3.00 -5.82
C LEU A 74 -13.42 4.13 -5.43
N ASP A 75 -13.27 4.70 -4.24
CA ASP A 75 -14.11 5.81 -3.77
C ASP A 75 -13.48 7.15 -4.18
N GLU A 76 -14.10 7.84 -5.13
CA GLU A 76 -13.64 9.14 -5.66
C GLU A 76 -13.57 10.26 -4.62
N ALA A 77 -14.22 10.08 -3.47
CA ALA A 77 -14.16 11.03 -2.36
C ALA A 77 -12.79 11.06 -1.67
N VAL A 78 -12.00 9.99 -1.75
CA VAL A 78 -10.68 9.91 -1.11
C VAL A 78 -9.75 11.02 -1.63
N GLN A 79 -9.07 11.69 -0.71
CA GLN A 79 -8.10 12.73 -0.97
C GLN A 79 -6.76 12.46 -0.28
N ARG A 80 -5.75 13.24 -0.67
CA ARG A 80 -4.49 13.33 0.08
C ARG A 80 -4.78 13.79 1.52
N GLY A 81 -4.15 13.13 2.48
CA GLY A 81 -4.33 13.37 3.91
C GLY A 81 -5.30 12.39 4.57
N ASP A 82 -6.12 11.68 3.79
CA ASP A 82 -7.09 10.74 4.33
C ASP A 82 -6.42 9.51 4.92
N LYS A 83 -7.00 9.03 6.02
CA LYS A 83 -6.72 7.72 6.57
C LYS A 83 -7.50 6.67 5.77
N VAL A 84 -6.79 5.63 5.34
CA VAL A 84 -7.38 4.52 4.56
C VAL A 84 -7.02 3.18 5.19
N ALA A 85 -7.94 2.23 5.07
CA ALA A 85 -7.68 0.82 5.28
C ALA A 85 -7.04 0.23 4.01
N LEU A 86 -6.03 -0.63 4.21
CA LEU A 86 -5.32 -1.32 3.13
C LEU A 86 -5.81 -2.77 3.04
N VAL A 87 -6.37 -3.11 1.88
CA VAL A 87 -7.00 -4.40 1.64
C VAL A 87 -6.36 -5.07 0.43
N LEU A 88 -5.91 -6.31 0.61
CA LEU A 88 -5.46 -7.16 -0.48
C LEU A 88 -6.69 -7.83 -1.13
N ARG A 89 -6.83 -7.66 -2.45
CA ARG A 89 -7.82 -8.30 -3.32
C ARG A 89 -7.09 -9.00 -4.47
N ASP A 90 -7.79 -9.80 -5.28
CA ASP A 90 -7.19 -10.65 -6.32
C ASP A 90 -6.32 -9.89 -7.34
N SER A 91 -6.62 -8.62 -7.58
CA SER A 91 -5.93 -7.75 -8.53
C SER A 91 -4.87 -6.83 -7.91
N GLY A 92 -4.70 -6.82 -6.58
CA GLY A 92 -3.71 -5.98 -5.91
C GLY A 92 -4.19 -5.37 -4.59
N ILE A 93 -3.52 -4.28 -4.19
CA ILE A 93 -3.80 -3.57 -2.94
C ILE A 93 -4.79 -2.45 -3.21
N TYR A 94 -5.81 -2.34 -2.36
CA TYR A 94 -6.84 -1.33 -2.39
C TYR A 94 -6.77 -0.46 -1.14
N ALA A 95 -7.04 0.83 -1.32
CA ALA A 95 -7.19 1.80 -0.25
C ALA A 95 -8.68 2.15 -0.12
N ASP A 96 -9.29 1.65 0.95
CA ASP A 96 -10.69 1.91 1.27
C ASP A 96 -10.77 2.99 2.37
N PRO A 97 -11.66 4.00 2.24
CA PRO A 97 -11.80 5.02 3.27
C PRO A 97 -12.26 4.41 4.60
N VAL A 98 -11.66 4.87 5.70
CA VAL A 98 -12.14 4.50 7.04
C VAL A 98 -13.37 5.35 7.34
N ARG A 99 -14.56 4.74 7.39
CA ARG A 99 -15.78 5.43 7.85
C ARG A 99 -15.88 5.32 9.37
N GLU A 100 -16.04 6.45 10.04
CA GLU A 100 -16.37 6.53 11.47
C GLU A 100 -17.78 6.00 11.76
#